data_AF-A0A2S4VH56-F1
#
_entry.id   AF-A0A2S4VH56-F1
#
_cell.length_a   1.000
_cell.length_b   1.000
_cell.length_c   1.000
_cell.angle_alpha   90.00
_cell.angle_beta   90.00
_cell.angle_gamma   90.00
#
_symmetry.space_group_name_H-M   'P 1'
#
loop_
_entity.id
_entity.type
_entity.pdbx_description
1 polymer ?
#
loop_
_entity_poly.entity_id
_entity_poly.type
_entity_poly.pdbx_seq_one_letter_code
_entity_poly.pdbx_strand_id
1 'polypeptide(L)'
;MAFKRLCKAFLVVSIATGASSVSISNAVPSRPAILSAPTPLANCGRDELKAHDINVSRAWPTLRKAIVEGRGSRISRTPEDDMKLEAVRGKYPSSEKAEKYIQSKLDWSGLHLAPDKRLWEEGVYDNTLFAQFRLNEHPYHIPSEATHWLYWLRVPAVTRDLFMPLSHETVPDPDFLNPKRVAALTNYIKHYDLYGWSGTPEYLIKHLRPSSLAHPTDHVIWTDVSGQKVTRVQGAQAIRWAGRHIAKAIQAKFPPGEYEVLFNRSPERLRTLFGNDLDHIHVFVLPKEKDSDAHSKSSSYHSLARSNFNVEGLLKLYRGLYCIP
;
A
#
# COMPACT_ATOMS: atom_id res chain seq x y z
N MET A 1 55.74 2.98 67.41
CA MET A 1 56.45 1.95 68.20
C MET A 1 55.97 0.59 67.73
N ALA A 2 56.93 -0.28 67.36
CA ALA A 2 56.79 -1.70 67.02
C ALA A 2 56.00 -2.01 65.72
N PHE A 3 56.40 -2.89 64.79
CA PHE A 3 57.20 -4.12 64.90
C PHE A 3 57.88 -4.39 63.54
N LYS A 4 59.18 -4.71 63.53
CA LYS A 4 59.92 -5.28 62.37
C LYS A 4 59.76 -6.80 62.36
N ARG A 5 59.75 -7.42 61.17
CA ARG A 5 60.21 -8.81 60.81
C ARG A 5 59.67 -9.14 59.41
N LEU A 6 60.26 -9.96 58.53
CA LEU A 6 61.58 -10.56 58.35
C LEU A 6 61.52 -11.34 57.01
N CYS A 7 62.61 -11.30 56.21
CA CYS A 7 63.23 -12.36 55.39
C CYS A 7 62.53 -13.20 54.28
N LYS A 8 63.28 -13.28 53.16
CA LYS A 8 63.67 -14.45 52.30
C LYS A 8 62.59 -15.10 51.43
N ALA A 9 62.64 -15.05 50.08
CA ALA A 9 63.48 -15.84 49.13
C ALA A 9 63.26 -17.36 49.30
N PHE A 10 62.93 -18.23 48.32
CA PHE A 10 63.23 -18.43 46.89
C PHE A 10 62.24 -19.52 46.38
N LEU A 11 61.89 -19.58 45.08
CA LEU A 11 62.11 -20.77 44.22
C LEU A 11 61.66 -20.49 42.77
N VAL A 12 62.56 -20.80 41.85
CA VAL A 12 62.46 -20.75 40.39
C VAL A 12 62.07 -22.13 39.88
N VAL A 13 61.18 -22.22 38.87
CA VAL A 13 61.32 -23.20 37.76
C VAL A 13 60.76 -22.57 36.47
N SER A 14 61.66 -22.36 35.50
CA SER A 14 61.40 -22.10 34.07
C SER A 14 61.02 -23.42 33.36
N ILE A 15 60.26 -23.44 32.26
CA ILE A 15 60.68 -23.56 30.83
C ILE A 15 59.36 -24.01 30.12
N ALA A 16 58.85 -23.48 29.01
CA ALA A 16 59.34 -23.57 27.63
C ALA A 16 58.56 -22.57 26.76
N THR A 17 59.19 -21.51 26.23
CA THR A 17 59.63 -21.35 24.82
C THR A 17 58.57 -21.56 23.73
N GLY A 18 58.33 -20.49 22.97
CA GLY A 18 57.96 -20.59 21.56
C GLY A 18 57.20 -19.40 20.99
N ALA A 19 57.92 -18.48 20.31
CA ALA A 19 57.55 -17.76 19.07
C ALA A 19 56.17 -17.04 18.99
N SER A 20 55.99 -15.80 18.55
CA SER A 20 56.84 -14.82 17.87
C SER A 20 56.13 -13.46 17.98
N SER A 21 56.93 -12.40 17.95
CA SER A 21 56.55 -10.99 17.97
C SER A 21 55.53 -10.58 16.90
N VAL A 22 54.49 -9.83 17.30
CA VAL A 22 53.75 -8.95 16.39
C VAL A 22 53.75 -7.53 16.95
N SER A 23 54.21 -6.64 16.07
CA SER A 23 54.28 -5.19 16.10
C SER A 23 53.17 -4.48 16.87
N ILE A 24 53.59 -3.54 17.73
CA ILE A 24 52.73 -2.54 18.36
C ILE A 24 52.39 -1.49 17.30
N SER A 25 51.11 -1.40 16.92
CA SER A 25 50.55 -0.26 16.21
C SER A 25 49.62 0.51 17.14
N ASN A 26 49.88 1.81 17.28
CA ASN A 26 49.07 2.75 18.04
C ASN A 26 47.66 2.86 17.41
N ALA A 27 46.68 2.17 18.01
CA ALA A 27 45.28 2.36 17.65
C ALA A 27 44.65 3.44 18.54
N VAL A 28 44.27 4.54 17.89
CA VAL A 28 43.33 5.55 18.39
C VAL A 28 42.02 4.85 18.79
N PRO A 29 41.38 5.17 19.92
CA PRO A 29 40.13 4.53 20.31
C PRO A 29 39.03 4.91 19.32
N SER A 30 38.61 3.96 18.48
CA SER A 30 37.44 4.09 17.65
C SER A 30 36.20 4.08 18.54
N ARG A 31 35.46 5.20 18.47
CA ARG A 31 34.11 5.37 18.99
C ARG A 31 33.25 4.15 18.57
N PRO A 32 32.47 3.52 19.46
CA PRO A 32 31.60 2.42 19.03
C PRO A 32 30.61 2.98 18.01
N ALA A 33 30.53 2.32 16.86
CA ALA A 33 29.51 2.58 15.87
C ALA A 33 28.16 2.39 16.57
N ILE A 34 27.39 3.49 16.68
CA ILE A 34 25.99 3.40 17.05
C ILE A 34 25.33 2.61 15.91
N LEU A 35 25.06 1.33 16.15
CA LEU A 35 24.17 0.53 15.32
C LEU A 35 22.82 1.28 15.31
N SER A 36 22.59 2.05 14.25
CA SER A 36 21.29 2.65 13.99
C SER A 36 20.25 1.53 14.03
N ALA A 37 19.25 1.67 14.88
CA ALA A 37 18.14 0.72 14.93
C ALA A 37 17.61 0.51 13.50
N PRO A 38 17.31 -0.73 13.08
CA PRO A 38 16.83 -0.99 11.73
C PRO A 38 15.62 -0.11 11.43
N THR A 39 15.65 0.57 10.28
CA THR A 39 14.52 1.38 9.80
C THR A 39 13.25 0.54 9.87
N PRO A 40 12.17 1.01 10.53
CA PRO A 40 10.92 0.27 10.57
C PRO A 40 10.47 -0.04 9.14
N LEU A 41 10.02 -1.27 8.88
CA LEU A 41 9.66 -1.75 7.54
C LEU A 41 8.73 -0.77 6.79
N ALA A 42 7.82 -0.12 7.50
CA ALA A 42 6.90 0.88 6.94
C ALA A 42 7.58 2.14 6.36
N ASN A 43 8.85 2.38 6.67
CA ASN A 43 9.65 3.52 6.22
C ASN A 43 10.73 3.12 5.20
N CYS A 44 10.90 1.83 4.92
CA CYS A 44 11.84 1.33 3.92
C CYS A 44 11.49 1.80 2.50
N GLY A 45 12.53 1.91 1.67
CA GLY A 45 12.43 2.22 0.24
C GLY A 45 11.98 1.01 -0.59
N ARG A 46 11.64 1.22 -1.86
CA ARG A 46 11.08 0.17 -2.73
C ARG A 46 11.97 -1.08 -2.84
N ASP A 47 13.27 -0.91 -2.97
CA ASP A 47 14.19 -2.03 -3.21
C ASP A 47 14.36 -2.91 -1.97
N GLU A 48 14.51 -2.29 -0.79
CA GLU A 48 14.54 -2.97 0.51
C GLU A 48 13.24 -3.71 0.79
N LEU A 49 12.13 -3.10 0.37
CA LEU A 49 10.81 -3.63 0.59
C LEU A 49 10.58 -4.94 -0.19
N LYS A 50 11.13 -5.15 -1.39
CA LYS A 50 10.85 -6.35 -2.20
C LYS A 50 11.04 -7.69 -1.45
N ALA A 51 12.02 -7.76 -0.54
CA ALA A 51 12.29 -8.94 0.28
C ALA A 51 11.16 -9.33 1.26
N HIS A 52 10.22 -8.42 1.51
CA HIS A 52 9.13 -8.58 2.48
C HIS A 52 7.77 -8.75 1.81
N ASP A 53 7.72 -8.99 0.50
CA ASP A 53 6.47 -9.03 -0.26
C ASP A 53 5.60 -10.19 0.22
N ILE A 54 4.28 -9.98 0.22
CA ILE A 54 3.32 -10.93 0.75
C ILE A 54 2.50 -11.54 -0.38
N ASN A 55 2.39 -12.86 -0.35
CA ASN A 55 1.49 -13.59 -1.22
C ASN A 55 0.12 -13.72 -0.54
N VAL A 56 -0.91 -13.18 -1.18
CA VAL A 56 -2.30 -13.20 -0.69
C VAL A 56 -3.24 -13.97 -1.62
N SER A 57 -2.71 -14.65 -2.65
CA SER A 57 -3.50 -15.20 -3.75
C SER A 57 -4.39 -16.38 -3.40
N ARG A 58 -4.25 -16.90 -2.17
CA ARG A 58 -4.99 -18.09 -1.74
C ARG A 58 -6.36 -17.78 -1.17
N ALA A 59 -6.59 -16.58 -0.62
CA ALA A 59 -7.82 -16.32 0.11
C ALA A 59 -8.10 -14.81 0.25
N TRP A 60 -9.34 -14.43 -0.03
CA TRP A 60 -9.82 -13.06 0.15
C TRP A 60 -9.64 -12.51 1.59
N PRO A 61 -9.86 -13.28 2.68
CA PRO A 61 -9.55 -12.83 4.04
C PRO A 61 -8.08 -12.43 4.26
N THR A 62 -7.13 -13.08 3.57
CA THR A 62 -5.71 -12.75 3.66
C THR A 62 -5.42 -11.41 2.98
N LEU A 63 -6.02 -11.16 1.82
CA LEU A 63 -5.95 -9.87 1.14
C LEU A 63 -6.60 -8.76 1.99
N ARG A 64 -7.77 -9.01 2.57
CA ARG A 64 -8.44 -8.09 3.50
C ARG A 64 -7.53 -7.70 4.66
N LYS A 65 -6.93 -8.68 5.33
CA LYS A 65 -5.97 -8.44 6.42
C LYS A 65 -4.80 -7.57 5.95
N ALA A 66 -4.19 -7.92 4.82
CA ALA A 66 -3.07 -7.17 4.27
C ALA A 66 -3.42 -5.70 4.02
N ILE A 67 -4.56 -5.43 3.39
CA ILE A 67 -5.03 -4.08 3.07
C ILE A 67 -5.27 -3.28 4.36
N VAL A 68 -6.07 -3.81 5.28
CA VAL A 68 -6.45 -3.13 6.54
C VAL A 68 -5.23 -2.85 7.42
N GLU A 69 -4.25 -3.76 7.45
CA GLU A 69 -3.02 -3.59 8.23
C GLU A 69 -2.01 -2.62 7.60
N GLY A 70 -2.34 -2.01 6.45
CA GLY A 70 -1.48 -1.06 5.74
C GLY A 70 -0.35 -1.73 4.96
N ARG A 71 -0.58 -2.94 4.43
CA ARG A 71 0.39 -3.74 3.66
C ARG A 71 -0.02 -3.92 2.20
N GLY A 72 -0.95 -3.11 1.69
CA GLY A 72 -1.44 -3.20 0.31
C GLY A 72 -0.34 -3.03 -0.73
N SER A 73 0.60 -2.11 -0.50
CA SER A 73 1.77 -1.89 -1.37
C SER A 73 2.81 -3.02 -1.31
N ARG A 74 2.58 -4.03 -0.47
CA ARG A 74 3.49 -5.18 -0.26
C ARG A 74 2.98 -6.44 -0.95
N ILE A 75 1.79 -6.40 -1.55
CA ILE A 75 1.22 -7.56 -2.22
C ILE A 75 2.05 -7.87 -3.46
N SER A 76 2.55 -9.10 -3.54
CA SER A 76 3.40 -9.53 -4.64
C SER A 76 2.61 -9.73 -5.93
N ARG A 77 3.33 -9.78 -7.05
CA ARG A 77 2.83 -10.32 -8.32
C ARG A 77 3.29 -11.75 -8.50
N THR A 78 2.77 -12.39 -9.55
CA THR A 78 3.41 -13.59 -10.09
C THR A 78 4.76 -13.19 -10.73
N PRO A 79 5.74 -14.11 -10.82
CA PRO A 79 6.98 -13.83 -11.54
C PRO A 79 6.75 -13.36 -12.98
N GLU A 80 5.73 -13.92 -13.66
CA GLU A 80 5.38 -13.54 -15.03
C GLU A 80 4.90 -12.08 -15.13
N ASP A 81 3.99 -11.67 -14.24
CA ASP A 81 3.46 -10.30 -14.25
C ASP A 81 4.50 -9.28 -13.79
N ASP A 82 5.41 -9.66 -12.89
CA ASP A 82 6.56 -8.83 -12.55
C ASP A 82 7.49 -8.64 -13.76
N MET A 83 7.78 -9.69 -14.52
CA MET A 83 8.59 -9.57 -15.74
C MET A 83 7.93 -8.65 -16.78
N LYS A 84 6.61 -8.77 -16.98
CA LYS A 84 5.86 -7.87 -17.88
C LYS A 84 5.93 -6.42 -17.41
N LEU A 85 5.76 -6.18 -16.10
CA LEU A 85 5.84 -4.85 -15.53
C LEU A 85 7.25 -4.25 -15.67
N GLU A 86 8.30 -5.04 -15.43
CA GLU A 86 9.69 -4.59 -15.62
C GLU A 86 9.99 -4.27 -17.09
N ALA A 87 9.44 -5.04 -18.04
CA ALA A 87 9.56 -4.70 -19.46
C ALA A 87 8.90 -3.35 -19.80
N VAL A 88 7.71 -3.08 -19.24
CA VAL A 88 7.03 -1.77 -19.41
C VAL A 88 7.83 -0.64 -18.76
N ARG A 89 8.40 -0.87 -17.56
CA ARG A 89 9.29 0.09 -16.90
C ARG A 89 10.55 0.36 -17.71
N GLY A 90 11.12 -0.66 -18.35
CA GLY A 90 12.25 -0.49 -19.28
C GLY A 90 11.90 0.38 -20.49
N LYS A 91 10.66 0.25 -21.02
CA LYS A 91 10.17 1.09 -22.13
C LYS A 91 9.88 2.53 -21.70
N TYR A 92 9.41 2.72 -20.47
CA TYR A 92 9.06 4.03 -19.90
C TYR A 92 9.81 4.27 -18.58
N PRO A 93 11.14 4.51 -18.63
CA PRO A 93 12.00 4.48 -17.44
C PRO A 93 11.86 5.71 -16.54
N SER A 94 11.27 6.81 -17.03
CA SER A 94 11.01 8.01 -16.24
C SER A 94 9.53 8.15 -15.90
N SER A 95 9.23 8.78 -14.76
CA SER A 95 7.87 9.05 -14.32
C SER A 95 7.08 9.87 -15.35
N GLU A 96 7.72 10.85 -16.01
CA GLU A 96 7.13 11.63 -17.11
C GLU A 96 6.74 10.77 -18.32
N LYS A 97 7.61 9.84 -18.75
CA LYS A 97 7.32 8.94 -19.88
C LYS A 97 6.20 7.97 -19.53
N ALA A 98 6.24 7.41 -18.32
CA ALA A 98 5.19 6.51 -17.83
C ALA A 98 3.85 7.25 -17.73
N GLU A 99 3.84 8.49 -17.25
CA GLU A 99 2.65 9.33 -17.22
C GLU A 99 2.08 9.61 -18.60
N LYS A 100 2.89 10.08 -19.56
CA LYS A 100 2.44 10.34 -20.93
C LYS A 100 1.82 9.09 -21.57
N TYR A 101 2.41 7.93 -21.32
CA TYR A 101 1.83 6.65 -21.74
C TYR A 101 0.45 6.43 -21.10
N ILE A 102 0.32 6.56 -19.78
CA ILE A 102 -0.97 6.37 -19.10
C ILE A 102 -2.00 7.40 -19.54
N GLN A 103 -1.64 8.68 -19.67
CA GLN A 103 -2.53 9.73 -20.18
C GLN A 103 -3.06 9.37 -21.57
N SER A 104 -2.21 8.85 -22.47
CA SER A 104 -2.66 8.40 -23.80
C SER A 104 -3.65 7.24 -23.75
N LYS A 105 -3.55 6.36 -22.73
CA LYS A 105 -4.47 5.22 -22.53
C LYS A 105 -5.80 5.62 -21.88
N LEU A 106 -5.86 6.81 -21.30
CA LEU A 106 -7.02 7.35 -20.60
C LEU A 106 -7.68 8.49 -21.38
N ASP A 107 -7.22 8.79 -22.60
CA ASP A 107 -7.67 9.94 -23.39
C ASP A 107 -7.48 11.28 -22.65
N TRP A 108 -6.40 11.36 -21.88
CA TRP A 108 -6.02 12.52 -21.05
C TRP A 108 -4.77 13.24 -21.55
N SER A 109 -4.35 12.97 -22.78
CA SER A 109 -3.20 13.65 -23.37
C SER A 109 -3.40 15.17 -23.39
N GLY A 110 -2.46 15.91 -22.79
CA GLY A 110 -2.51 17.37 -22.68
C GLY A 110 -3.46 17.89 -21.60
N LEU A 111 -4.06 17.01 -20.80
CA LEU A 111 -4.90 17.40 -19.69
C LEU A 111 -4.12 17.37 -18.36
N HIS A 112 -4.32 18.40 -17.53
CA HIS A 112 -3.58 18.59 -16.27
C HIS A 112 -4.37 18.19 -15.02
N LEU A 113 -3.73 18.15 -13.87
CA LEU A 113 -4.41 17.96 -12.59
C LEU A 113 -5.56 18.97 -12.43
N ALA A 114 -6.67 18.54 -11.84
CA ALA A 114 -7.82 19.36 -11.49
C ALA A 114 -7.88 19.53 -9.94
N PRO A 115 -7.04 20.41 -9.35
CA PRO A 115 -6.89 20.53 -7.90
C PRO A 115 -8.09 21.21 -7.22
N ASP A 116 -8.95 21.87 -7.98
CA ASP A 116 -10.17 22.55 -7.52
C ASP A 116 -11.33 21.57 -7.30
N LYS A 117 -11.26 20.37 -7.88
CA LYS A 117 -12.30 19.34 -7.75
C LYS A 117 -12.06 18.43 -6.55
N ARG A 118 -13.13 17.77 -6.10
CA ARG A 118 -13.07 16.76 -5.05
C ARG A 118 -13.60 15.43 -5.57
N LEU A 119 -12.89 14.34 -5.27
CA LEU A 119 -13.23 13.02 -5.81
C LEU A 119 -14.66 12.55 -5.44
N TRP A 120 -15.20 12.98 -4.32
CA TRP A 120 -16.54 12.55 -3.86
C TRP A 120 -17.70 13.41 -4.40
N GLU A 121 -17.40 14.42 -5.24
CA GLU A 121 -18.40 15.24 -5.91
C GLU A 121 -19.02 14.48 -7.08
N GLU A 122 -20.34 14.58 -7.21
CA GLU A 122 -21.06 14.11 -8.39
C GLU A 122 -20.59 14.90 -9.63
N GLY A 123 -20.44 14.23 -10.76
CA GLY A 123 -19.80 14.81 -11.95
C GLY A 123 -18.27 14.77 -11.93
N VAL A 124 -17.65 14.27 -10.84
CA VAL A 124 -16.20 14.01 -10.75
C VAL A 124 -15.90 12.51 -10.79
N TYR A 125 -16.43 11.71 -9.85
CA TYR A 125 -16.09 10.28 -9.77
C TYR A 125 -16.65 9.43 -10.91
N ASP A 126 -17.71 9.90 -11.55
CA ASP A 126 -18.44 9.29 -12.67
C ASP A 126 -18.08 9.91 -14.03
N ASN A 127 -17.24 10.95 -14.04
CA ASN A 127 -16.82 11.64 -15.24
C ASN A 127 -15.42 11.20 -15.67
N THR A 128 -15.35 10.63 -16.87
CA THR A 128 -14.12 10.09 -17.44
C THR A 128 -13.04 11.15 -17.66
N LEU A 129 -13.36 12.44 -17.68
CA LEU A 129 -12.36 13.52 -17.73
C LEU A 129 -11.54 13.64 -16.43
N PHE A 130 -12.07 13.18 -15.30
CA PHE A 130 -11.44 13.33 -13.98
C PHE A 130 -11.06 12.01 -13.33
N ALA A 131 -11.87 10.97 -13.53
CA ALA A 131 -11.70 9.70 -12.83
C ALA A 131 -12.11 8.52 -13.72
N GLN A 132 -11.27 7.49 -13.80
CA GLN A 132 -11.53 6.31 -14.65
C GLN A 132 -11.06 5.02 -14.02
N PHE A 133 -11.92 4.01 -14.04
CA PHE A 133 -11.55 2.63 -13.71
C PHE A 133 -10.99 1.92 -14.95
N ARG A 134 -9.86 1.24 -14.78
CA ARG A 134 -9.28 0.31 -15.75
C ARG A 134 -8.87 -0.97 -15.05
N LEU A 135 -9.01 -2.11 -15.71
CA LEU A 135 -8.39 -3.34 -15.22
C LEU A 135 -6.87 -3.16 -15.19
N ASN A 136 -6.23 -3.69 -14.15
CA ASN A 136 -4.79 -3.62 -14.04
C ASN A 136 -4.16 -4.61 -15.02
N GLU A 137 -3.42 -4.09 -16.01
CA GLU A 137 -2.71 -4.90 -17.03
C GLU A 137 -1.60 -5.77 -16.40
N HIS A 138 -1.11 -5.39 -15.22
CA HIS A 138 -0.08 -6.10 -14.46
C HIS A 138 -0.55 -6.30 -13.00
N PRO A 139 -1.55 -7.18 -12.80
CA PRO A 139 -2.22 -7.32 -11.52
C PRO A 139 -1.29 -7.95 -10.48
N TYR A 140 -1.50 -7.58 -9.22
CA TYR A 140 -1.05 -8.37 -8.07
C TYR A 140 -1.59 -9.80 -8.11
N HIS A 141 -0.86 -10.70 -7.46
CA HIS A 141 -1.25 -12.08 -7.29
C HIS A 141 -2.31 -12.17 -6.19
N ILE A 142 -3.58 -12.07 -6.61
CA ILE A 142 -4.77 -12.06 -5.76
C ILE A 142 -5.61 -13.33 -5.97
N PRO A 143 -6.61 -13.60 -5.11
CA PRO A 143 -7.52 -14.74 -5.30
C PRO A 143 -8.21 -14.70 -6.66
N SER A 144 -8.40 -15.88 -7.27
CA SER A 144 -8.89 -16.03 -8.64
C SER A 144 -10.30 -15.51 -8.89
N GLU A 145 -11.12 -15.48 -7.85
CA GLU A 145 -12.48 -14.98 -7.82
C GLU A 145 -12.54 -13.44 -7.77
N ALA A 146 -11.42 -12.79 -7.47
CA ALA A 146 -11.32 -11.34 -7.39
C ALA A 146 -10.68 -10.73 -8.64
N THR A 147 -10.99 -9.47 -8.91
CA THR A 147 -10.40 -8.68 -9.99
C THR A 147 -9.62 -7.50 -9.43
N HIS A 148 -8.54 -7.12 -10.10
CA HIS A 148 -7.68 -6.00 -9.72
C HIS A 148 -7.85 -4.86 -10.71
N TRP A 149 -8.41 -3.75 -10.23
CA TRP A 149 -8.62 -2.52 -10.98
C TRP A 149 -7.67 -1.43 -10.50
N LEU A 150 -7.35 -0.51 -11.39
CA LEU A 150 -6.74 0.78 -11.08
C LEU A 150 -7.82 1.85 -11.25
N TYR A 151 -8.06 2.63 -10.20
CA TYR A 151 -8.87 3.83 -10.27
C TYR A 151 -7.94 5.02 -10.49
N TRP A 152 -7.86 5.47 -11.75
CA TRP A 152 -7.02 6.57 -12.20
C TRP A 152 -7.70 7.90 -11.95
N LEU A 153 -6.93 8.89 -11.49
CA LEU A 153 -7.44 10.17 -11.03
C LEU A 153 -6.59 11.31 -11.57
N ARG A 154 -7.26 12.33 -12.13
CA ARG A 154 -6.71 13.67 -12.36
C ARG A 154 -7.04 14.64 -11.23
N VAL A 155 -7.77 14.19 -10.23
CA VAL A 155 -8.00 14.94 -8.99
C VAL A 155 -7.06 14.43 -7.91
N PRO A 156 -6.52 15.30 -7.03
CA PRO A 156 -5.65 14.83 -5.96
C PRO A 156 -6.40 13.90 -5.00
N ALA A 157 -5.94 12.66 -4.88
CA ALA A 157 -6.61 11.66 -4.04
C ALA A 157 -6.41 11.88 -2.54
N VAL A 158 -5.41 12.67 -2.13
CA VAL A 158 -5.04 12.93 -0.73
C VAL A 158 -4.83 14.43 -0.51
N THR A 159 -5.90 15.12 -0.12
CA THR A 159 -5.89 16.53 0.27
C THR A 159 -6.41 16.72 1.69
N ARG A 160 -6.24 17.94 2.23
CA ARG A 160 -6.82 18.32 3.53
C ARG A 160 -8.35 18.26 3.51
N ASP A 161 -8.97 18.48 2.35
CA ASP A 161 -10.42 18.50 2.19
C ASP A 161 -11.06 17.13 2.49
N LEU A 162 -10.29 16.03 2.45
CA LEU A 162 -10.78 14.72 2.87
C LEU A 162 -11.28 14.69 4.32
N PHE A 163 -10.80 15.61 5.16
CA PHE A 163 -11.22 15.75 6.54
C PHE A 163 -12.50 16.58 6.71
N MET A 164 -12.95 17.31 5.67
CA MET A 164 -14.18 18.08 5.73
C MET A 164 -15.39 17.15 5.87
N PRO A 165 -16.23 17.30 6.91
CA PRO A 165 -17.47 16.54 7.05
C PRO A 165 -18.49 17.00 6.02
N LEU A 166 -19.31 16.07 5.52
CA LEU A 166 -20.57 16.42 4.87
C LEU A 166 -21.58 16.87 5.94
N SER A 167 -22.62 17.60 5.52
CA SER A 167 -23.62 18.19 6.41
C SER A 167 -24.33 17.19 7.35
N HIS A 168 -24.39 15.92 6.97
CA HIS A 168 -25.03 14.84 7.73
C HIS A 168 -24.04 13.94 8.48
N GLU A 169 -22.74 14.21 8.40
CA GLU A 169 -21.71 13.37 9.02
C GLU A 169 -21.25 13.90 10.37
N THR A 170 -21.04 12.98 11.32
CA THR A 170 -20.37 13.28 12.59
C THR A 170 -18.89 12.97 12.46
N VAL A 171 -18.05 13.96 12.75
CA VAL A 171 -16.59 13.80 12.75
C VAL A 171 -16.19 12.82 13.87
N PRO A 172 -15.34 11.81 13.60
CA PRO A 172 -15.00 10.79 14.59
C PRO A 172 -14.10 11.30 15.72
N ASP A 173 -13.37 12.39 15.46
CA ASP A 173 -12.48 13.05 16.42
C ASP A 173 -12.53 14.58 16.18
N PRO A 174 -12.90 15.40 17.16
CA PRO A 174 -12.93 16.87 17.02
C PRO A 174 -11.60 17.47 16.55
N ASP A 175 -10.46 16.82 16.83
CA ASP A 175 -9.16 17.28 16.36
C ASP A 175 -9.05 17.24 14.83
N PHE A 176 -9.92 16.51 14.12
CA PHE A 176 -9.97 16.50 12.65
C PHE A 176 -10.56 17.78 12.07
N LEU A 177 -11.01 18.72 12.90
CA LEU A 177 -11.36 20.09 12.51
C LEU A 177 -10.21 21.07 12.75
N ASN A 178 -9.14 20.66 13.45
CA ASN A 178 -7.99 21.52 13.71
C ASN A 178 -7.06 21.55 12.48
N PRO A 179 -6.77 22.74 11.88
CA PRO A 179 -5.96 22.82 10.67
C PRO A 179 -4.54 22.25 10.79
N LYS A 180 -3.88 22.42 11.96
CA LYS A 180 -2.55 21.88 12.21
C LYS A 180 -2.58 20.36 12.29
N ARG A 181 -3.61 19.81 12.94
CA ARG A 181 -3.82 18.37 13.02
C ARG A 181 -4.09 17.78 11.65
N VAL A 182 -5.02 18.38 10.89
CA VAL A 182 -5.38 17.94 9.54
C VAL A 182 -4.16 17.92 8.62
N ALA A 183 -3.28 18.94 8.70
CA ALA A 183 -2.03 18.95 7.94
C ALA A 183 -1.14 17.74 8.29
N ALA A 184 -0.90 17.48 9.58
CA ALA A 184 -0.10 16.34 10.02
C ALA A 184 -0.72 14.99 9.64
N LEU A 185 -2.04 14.83 9.76
CA LEU A 185 -2.74 13.60 9.36
C LEU A 185 -2.74 13.41 7.83
N THR A 186 -2.81 14.50 7.06
CA THR A 186 -2.67 14.42 5.59
C THR A 186 -1.26 13.94 5.23
N ASN A 187 -0.22 14.46 5.88
CA ASN A 187 1.16 14.01 5.68
C ASN A 187 1.35 12.54 6.10
N TYR A 188 0.73 12.12 7.19
CA TYR A 188 0.71 10.72 7.62
C TYR A 188 0.13 9.80 6.54
N ILE A 189 -1.02 10.17 5.95
CA ILE A 189 -1.68 9.40 4.88
C ILE A 189 -0.84 9.38 3.59
N LYS A 190 -0.08 10.44 3.31
CA LYS A 190 0.86 10.47 2.19
C LYS A 190 2.08 9.57 2.41
N HIS A 191 2.52 9.47 3.67
CA HIS A 191 3.70 8.71 4.08
C HIS A 191 3.47 7.21 4.21
N TYR A 192 2.24 6.78 4.52
CA TYR A 192 1.86 5.37 4.68
C TYR A 192 0.81 4.93 3.64
N ASP A 193 0.51 3.62 3.59
CA ASP A 193 -0.56 3.09 2.76
C ASP A 193 -1.89 3.71 3.19
N LEU A 194 -2.56 4.42 2.27
CA LEU A 194 -3.97 4.72 2.41
C LEU A 194 -4.75 3.46 2.04
N TYR A 195 -5.75 3.08 2.84
CA TYR A 195 -6.56 1.89 2.60
C TYR A 195 -8.02 2.09 2.99
N GLY A 196 -8.88 1.20 2.49
CA GLY A 196 -10.26 1.12 2.92
C GLY A 196 -11.01 -0.05 2.29
N TRP A 197 -12.29 -0.12 2.61
CA TRP A 197 -13.18 -1.20 2.18
C TRP A 197 -14.61 -0.70 2.02
N SER A 198 -15.36 -1.39 1.16
CA SER A 198 -16.80 -1.24 0.96
C SER A 198 -17.45 -2.62 0.79
N GLY A 199 -18.70 -2.78 1.23
CA GLY A 199 -19.43 -4.05 1.16
C GLY A 199 -18.93 -5.15 2.11
N THR A 200 -17.80 -4.97 2.78
CA THR A 200 -17.30 -5.89 3.83
C THR A 200 -18.05 -5.68 5.15
N PRO A 201 -18.63 -6.73 5.75
CA PRO A 201 -19.21 -6.65 7.08
C PRO A 201 -18.21 -6.25 8.17
N GLU A 202 -18.59 -5.35 9.08
CA GLU A 202 -17.70 -4.80 10.11
C GLU A 202 -17.15 -5.88 11.07
N TYR A 203 -17.91 -6.94 11.33
CA TYR A 203 -17.46 -8.04 12.20
C TYR A 203 -16.25 -8.80 11.63
N LEU A 204 -16.00 -8.72 10.33
CA LEU A 204 -14.81 -9.29 9.69
C LEU A 204 -13.58 -8.38 9.80
N ILE A 205 -13.79 -7.11 10.12
CA ILE A 205 -12.74 -6.09 10.23
C ILE A 205 -12.34 -5.84 11.68
N LYS A 206 -13.30 -5.90 12.62
CA LYS A 206 -13.10 -5.52 14.04
C LYS A 206 -11.94 -6.24 14.76
N HIS A 207 -11.54 -7.41 14.28
CA HIS A 207 -10.45 -8.22 14.86
C HIS A 207 -9.08 -7.93 14.26
N LEU A 208 -9.02 -7.19 13.15
CA LEU A 208 -7.77 -6.80 12.50
C LEU A 208 -7.11 -5.66 13.28
N ARG A 209 -5.82 -5.41 13.04
CA ARG A 209 -5.07 -4.30 13.64
C ARG A 209 -4.75 -3.24 12.58
N PRO A 210 -5.68 -2.31 12.28
CA PRO A 210 -5.48 -1.23 11.33
C PRO A 210 -4.15 -0.48 11.52
N SER A 211 -3.48 -0.16 10.41
CA SER A 211 -2.17 0.53 10.36
C SER A 211 -1.03 -0.16 11.12
N SER A 212 -1.11 -1.48 11.34
CA SER A 212 -0.07 -2.21 12.10
C SER A 212 1.28 -2.28 11.41
N LEU A 213 1.37 -2.13 10.08
CA LEU A 213 2.67 -2.01 9.41
C LEU A 213 3.41 -0.74 9.88
N ALA A 214 2.72 0.41 9.85
CA ALA A 214 3.27 1.70 10.29
C ALA A 214 3.59 1.74 11.79
N HIS A 215 2.79 1.03 12.58
CA HIS A 215 2.91 0.99 14.05
C HIS A 215 2.94 -0.46 14.55
N PRO A 216 4.06 -1.18 14.43
CA PRO A 216 4.14 -2.60 14.79
C PRO A 216 3.79 -2.85 16.26
N THR A 217 4.07 -1.89 17.14
CA THR A 217 3.62 -1.85 18.53
C THR A 217 2.92 -0.52 18.81
N ASP A 218 2.16 -0.42 19.89
CA ASP A 218 1.47 0.83 20.25
C ASP A 218 2.44 1.91 20.79
N HIS A 219 3.70 1.55 21.08
CA HIS A 219 4.76 2.49 21.45
C HIS A 219 5.40 3.19 20.26
N VAL A 220 5.27 2.63 19.05
CA VAL A 220 5.77 3.28 17.84
C VAL A 220 4.79 4.39 17.46
N ILE A 221 5.25 5.63 17.49
CA ILE A 221 4.47 6.83 17.18
C ILE A 221 5.13 7.52 15.99
N TRP A 222 4.32 7.93 15.01
CA TRP A 222 4.82 8.74 13.90
C TRP A 222 4.81 10.20 14.30
N THR A 223 5.87 10.93 13.97
CA THR A 223 5.98 12.37 14.27
C THR A 223 6.12 13.14 12.96
N ASP A 224 5.18 14.03 12.71
CA ASP A 224 5.21 14.94 11.56
C ASP A 224 6.36 15.95 11.71
N VAL A 225 6.76 16.56 10.59
CA VAL A 225 7.74 17.66 10.57
C VAL A 225 7.34 18.85 11.45
N SER A 226 6.03 19.05 11.70
CA SER A 226 5.52 20.06 12.63
C SER A 226 5.61 19.67 14.11
N GLY A 227 6.08 18.46 14.43
CA GLY A 227 6.13 17.90 15.79
C GLY A 227 4.83 17.24 16.25
N GLN A 228 3.76 17.27 15.44
CA GLN A 228 2.51 16.57 15.72
C GLN A 228 2.73 15.05 15.75
N LYS A 229 2.25 14.41 16.82
CA LYS A 229 2.38 12.96 17.02
C LYS A 229 1.11 12.23 16.58
N VAL A 230 1.27 11.15 15.83
CA VAL A 230 0.17 10.30 15.34
C VAL A 230 0.37 8.89 15.87
N THR A 231 -0.54 8.43 16.71
CA THR A 231 -0.59 7.04 17.17
C THR A 231 -1.24 6.15 16.11
N ARG A 232 -1.13 4.82 16.28
CA ARG A 232 -1.79 3.86 15.39
C ARG A 232 -3.30 4.08 15.28
N VAL A 233 -3.97 4.28 16.41
CA VAL A 233 -5.45 4.43 16.45
C VAL A 233 -5.85 5.71 15.71
N GLN A 234 -5.14 6.81 15.97
CA GLN A 234 -5.40 8.09 15.30
C GLN A 234 -5.11 8.00 13.80
N GLY A 235 -4.01 7.37 13.40
CA GLY A 235 -3.66 7.13 11.99
C GLY A 235 -4.71 6.29 11.27
N ALA A 236 -5.17 5.20 11.90
CA ALA A 236 -6.21 4.34 11.36
C ALA A 236 -7.56 5.05 11.24
N GLN A 237 -7.96 5.84 12.25
CA GLN A 237 -9.18 6.65 12.21
C GLN A 237 -9.10 7.73 11.13
N ALA A 238 -7.95 8.39 10.97
CA ALA A 238 -7.73 9.37 9.92
C ALA A 238 -7.80 8.74 8.52
N ILE A 239 -7.17 7.58 8.32
CA ILE A 239 -7.25 6.80 7.07
C ILE A 239 -8.70 6.39 6.79
N ARG A 240 -9.44 5.90 7.80
CA ARG A 240 -10.84 5.50 7.62
C ARG A 240 -11.74 6.69 7.29
N TRP A 241 -11.55 7.81 7.98
CA TRP A 241 -12.27 9.05 7.73
C TRP A 241 -11.99 9.56 6.32
N ALA A 242 -10.73 9.74 5.94
CA ALA A 242 -10.35 10.17 4.60
C ALA A 242 -10.83 9.18 3.52
N GLY A 243 -10.71 7.88 3.78
CA GLY A 243 -11.10 6.81 2.86
C GLY A 243 -12.61 6.73 2.59
N ARG A 244 -13.48 7.34 3.42
CA ARG A 244 -14.94 7.28 3.20
C ARG A 244 -15.37 7.95 1.90
N HIS A 245 -14.72 9.06 1.54
CA HIS A 245 -14.98 9.80 0.30
C HIS A 245 -14.56 9.01 -0.93
N ILE A 246 -13.41 8.33 -0.85
CA ILE A 246 -12.92 7.41 -1.88
C ILE A 246 -13.86 6.20 -1.99
N ALA A 247 -14.29 5.64 -0.87
CA ALA A 247 -15.21 4.52 -0.85
C ALA A 247 -16.55 4.89 -1.50
N LYS A 248 -17.07 6.11 -1.28
CA LYS A 248 -18.28 6.62 -1.94
C LYS A 248 -18.11 6.64 -3.47
N ALA A 249 -17.00 7.18 -3.98
CA ALA A 249 -16.71 7.20 -5.40
C ALA A 249 -16.61 5.79 -6.01
N ILE A 250 -15.95 4.85 -5.31
CA ILE A 250 -15.83 3.45 -5.75
C ILE A 250 -17.19 2.75 -5.78
N GLN A 251 -18.08 3.04 -4.83
CA GLN A 251 -19.40 2.42 -4.75
C GLN A 251 -20.31 2.76 -5.93
N ALA A 252 -20.09 3.89 -6.61
CA ALA A 252 -20.81 4.23 -7.82
C ALA A 252 -20.59 3.22 -8.96
N LYS A 253 -19.42 2.57 -8.99
CA LYS A 253 -19.11 1.50 -9.95
C LYS A 253 -19.32 0.09 -9.37
N PHE A 254 -19.02 -0.09 -8.09
CA PHE A 254 -19.08 -1.39 -7.41
C PHE A 254 -19.98 -1.29 -6.17
N PRO A 255 -21.31 -1.41 -6.33
CA PRO A 255 -22.25 -1.25 -5.23
C PRO A 255 -21.98 -2.24 -4.08
N PRO A 256 -22.07 -1.81 -2.81
CA PRO A 256 -21.73 -2.63 -1.67
C PRO A 256 -22.70 -3.82 -1.45
N GLY A 257 -23.88 -3.79 -2.07
CA GLY A 257 -24.82 -4.91 -2.08
C GLY A 257 -24.38 -6.07 -2.97
N GLU A 258 -23.61 -5.78 -4.02
CA GLU A 258 -23.22 -6.76 -5.04
C GLU A 258 -21.74 -7.14 -4.96
N TYR A 259 -20.91 -6.30 -4.34
CA TYR A 259 -19.47 -6.49 -4.30
C TYR A 259 -18.91 -6.30 -2.89
N GLU A 260 -17.89 -7.09 -2.57
CA GLU A 260 -16.92 -6.73 -1.54
C GLU A 260 -15.73 -6.06 -2.22
N VAL A 261 -15.36 -4.87 -1.75
CA VAL A 261 -14.28 -4.08 -2.34
C VAL A 261 -13.26 -3.72 -1.28
N LEU A 262 -11.99 -3.95 -1.60
CA LEU A 262 -10.84 -3.49 -0.84
C LEU A 262 -10.05 -2.52 -1.71
N PHE A 263 -9.50 -1.46 -1.14
CA PHE A 263 -8.66 -0.56 -1.91
C PHE A 263 -7.45 -0.09 -1.10
N ASN A 264 -6.37 0.20 -1.81
CA ASN A 264 -5.21 0.88 -1.26
C ASN A 264 -4.59 1.84 -2.26
N ARG A 265 -3.91 2.86 -1.73
CA ARG A 265 -3.07 3.76 -2.51
C ARG A 265 -1.71 3.83 -1.84
N SER A 266 -0.67 3.56 -2.63
CA SER A 266 0.69 3.45 -2.12
C SER A 266 1.22 4.79 -1.56
N PRO A 267 2.14 4.75 -0.58
CA PRO A 267 2.88 5.88 -0.09
C PRO A 267 3.53 6.63 -1.23
N GLU A 268 3.65 7.94 -1.08
CA GLU A 268 4.27 8.81 -2.07
C GLU A 268 5.67 8.33 -2.49
N ARG A 269 6.51 7.93 -1.52
CA ARG A 269 7.86 7.39 -1.78
C ARG A 269 7.89 6.10 -2.60
N LEU A 270 6.78 5.35 -2.65
CA LEU A 270 6.68 4.08 -3.34
C LEU A 270 5.93 4.18 -4.67
N ARG A 271 5.49 5.37 -5.10
CA ARG A 271 4.77 5.55 -6.36
C ARG A 271 5.75 5.72 -7.52
N THR A 272 5.46 5.07 -8.65
CA THR A 272 6.22 5.27 -9.90
C THR A 272 5.86 6.60 -10.58
N LEU A 273 4.62 7.05 -10.37
CA LEU A 273 4.08 8.33 -10.84
C LEU A 273 3.93 9.22 -9.60
N PHE A 274 5.00 9.89 -9.19
CA PHE A 274 5.01 10.81 -8.05
C PHE A 274 5.32 12.22 -8.55
N GLY A 275 4.56 13.23 -8.09
CA GLY A 275 4.77 14.64 -8.44
C GLY A 275 4.07 15.15 -9.72
N ASN A 276 3.12 14.38 -10.25
CA ASN A 276 2.61 14.51 -11.62
C ASN A 276 1.08 14.75 -11.67
N ASP A 277 0.50 14.94 -12.86
CA ASP A 277 -0.92 15.22 -13.10
C ASP A 277 -1.84 13.99 -12.90
N LEU A 278 -1.31 12.90 -12.34
CA LEU A 278 -1.99 11.63 -12.14
C LEU A 278 -1.80 11.04 -10.73
N ASP A 279 -2.89 10.53 -10.15
CA ASP A 279 -2.90 9.61 -9.02
C ASP A 279 -3.63 8.31 -9.39
N HIS A 280 -3.42 7.25 -8.62
CA HIS A 280 -4.19 6.03 -8.77
C HIS A 280 -4.37 5.27 -7.46
N ILE A 281 -5.48 4.57 -7.38
CA ILE A 281 -5.86 3.71 -6.27
C ILE A 281 -6.00 2.28 -6.81
N HIS A 282 -5.34 1.33 -6.16
CA HIS A 282 -5.56 -0.10 -6.40
C HIS A 282 -6.89 -0.50 -5.78
N VAL A 283 -7.77 -1.10 -6.57
CA VAL A 283 -9.12 -1.50 -6.16
C VAL A 283 -9.31 -2.99 -6.47
N PHE A 284 -9.47 -3.79 -5.43
CA PHE A 284 -9.72 -5.22 -5.52
C PHE A 284 -11.20 -5.47 -5.34
N VAL A 285 -11.80 -6.21 -6.25
CA VAL A 285 -13.26 -6.40 -6.31
C VAL A 285 -13.56 -7.89 -6.31
N LEU A 286 -14.35 -8.32 -5.33
CA LEU A 286 -14.91 -9.65 -5.20
C LEU A 286 -16.43 -9.57 -5.40
N PRO A 287 -17.01 -10.20 -6.42
CA PRO A 287 -18.46 -10.34 -6.53
C PRO A 287 -19.00 -11.13 -5.34
N LYS A 288 -20.09 -10.65 -4.75
CA LYS A 288 -20.87 -11.44 -3.80
C LYS A 288 -21.64 -12.49 -4.57
N GLU A 289 -21.74 -13.68 -3.99
CA GLU A 289 -22.70 -14.66 -4.49
C GLU A 289 -24.09 -14.00 -4.43
N LYS A 290 -24.78 -13.94 -5.57
CA LYS A 290 -26.18 -13.55 -5.57
C LYS A 290 -26.90 -14.65 -4.81
N ASP A 291 -27.62 -14.30 -3.75
CA ASP A 291 -28.62 -15.18 -3.15
C ASP A 291 -29.63 -15.54 -4.25
N SER A 292 -29.32 -16.59 -4.99
CA SER A 292 -30.19 -17.21 -5.97
C SER A 292 -30.90 -18.31 -5.21
N ASP A 293 -32.17 -18.06 -4.90
CA ASP A 293 -33.16 -19.03 -4.44
C ASP A 293 -32.59 -20.12 -3.55
N ALA A 294 -32.38 -19.77 -2.28
CA ALA A 294 -32.14 -20.71 -1.21
C ALA A 294 -33.39 -21.57 -0.98
N HIS A 295 -33.71 -22.47 -1.93
CA HIS A 295 -34.60 -23.63 -1.82
C HIS A 295 -34.36 -24.64 -2.96
N SER A 296 -33.10 -24.96 -3.29
CA SER A 296 -32.80 -26.29 -3.85
C SER A 296 -31.39 -26.78 -3.50
N LYS A 297 -31.34 -27.61 -2.46
CA LYS A 297 -30.51 -28.81 -2.28
C LYS A 297 -29.11 -28.82 -2.94
N SER A 298 -28.09 -28.87 -2.08
CA SER A 298 -27.09 -29.95 -2.04
C SER A 298 -26.62 -30.51 -3.40
N SER A 299 -25.44 -30.09 -3.87
CA SER A 299 -24.34 -30.98 -4.32
C SER A 299 -23.43 -30.29 -5.35
N SER A 300 -22.14 -30.55 -5.18
CA SER A 300 -21.05 -30.44 -6.16
C SER A 300 -20.52 -29.03 -6.50
N TYR A 301 -19.34 -28.75 -5.95
CA TYR A 301 -18.36 -27.84 -6.51
C TYR A 301 -18.07 -28.25 -7.97
N HIS A 302 -18.63 -27.53 -8.92
CA HIS A 302 -18.19 -27.59 -10.31
C HIS A 302 -17.20 -26.46 -10.59
N SER A 303 -15.95 -26.89 -10.73
CA SER A 303 -14.85 -26.22 -11.43
C SER A 303 -15.35 -25.29 -12.55
N LEU A 304 -15.21 -23.97 -12.38
CA LEU A 304 -15.17 -23.03 -13.50
C LEU A 304 -13.79 -23.18 -14.15
N ALA A 305 -13.72 -24.11 -15.09
CA ALA A 305 -12.62 -24.21 -16.04
C ALA A 305 -12.49 -22.87 -16.77
N ARG A 306 -11.26 -22.35 -16.79
CA ARG A 306 -10.83 -21.17 -17.55
C ARG A 306 -11.41 -21.21 -18.97
N SER A 307 -12.36 -20.33 -19.27
CA SER A 307 -12.57 -19.91 -20.64
C SER A 307 -11.42 -18.97 -20.99
N ASN A 308 -10.51 -19.45 -21.82
CA ASN A 308 -9.47 -18.61 -22.41
C ASN A 308 -10.17 -17.54 -23.26
N PHE A 309 -10.24 -16.33 -22.71
CA PHE A 309 -10.65 -15.13 -23.42
C PHE A 309 -9.63 -14.86 -24.54
N ASN A 310 -9.89 -15.40 -25.74
CA ASN A 310 -9.09 -15.14 -26.92
C ASN A 310 -9.60 -13.85 -27.59
N VAL A 311 -8.79 -12.79 -27.53
CA VAL A 311 -9.03 -11.49 -28.16
C VAL A 311 -9.20 -11.59 -29.68
N GLU A 312 -8.65 -12.62 -30.34
CA GLU A 312 -8.86 -12.86 -31.78
C GLU A 312 -10.30 -13.29 -32.12
N GLY A 313 -11.01 -13.94 -31.19
CA GLY A 313 -12.40 -14.37 -31.41
C GLY A 313 -13.36 -13.19 -31.51
N LEU A 314 -13.11 -12.14 -30.72
CA LEU A 314 -13.93 -10.92 -30.71
C LEU A 314 -13.68 -10.04 -31.96
N LEU A 315 -12.44 -10.04 -32.48
CA LEU A 315 -12.09 -9.32 -33.71
C LEU A 315 -12.65 -9.99 -34.98
N LYS A 316 -12.83 -11.31 -34.98
CA LYS A 316 -13.52 -12.01 -36.09
C LYS A 316 -15.02 -11.72 -36.12
N LEU A 317 -15.66 -11.60 -34.95
CA LEU A 317 -17.08 -11.22 -34.86
C LEU A 317 -17.32 -9.77 -35.31
N TYR A 318 -16.39 -8.85 -35.01
CA TYR A 318 -16.50 -7.45 -35.41
C TYR A 318 -16.30 -7.22 -36.92
N ARG A 319 -15.47 -8.04 -37.59
CA ARG A 319 -15.28 -7.98 -39.06
C ARG A 319 -16.41 -8.65 -39.85
N GLY A 320 -17.23 -9.50 -39.23
CA GLY A 320 -18.37 -10.16 -39.88
C GLY A 320 -19.66 -9.33 -39.92
N LEU A 321 -19.75 -8.25 -39.14
CA LEU A 321 -20.97 -7.44 -38.97
C LEU A 321 -20.98 -6.13 -39.77
N TYR A 322 -19.88 -5.77 -40.45
CA TYR A 322 -19.74 -4.51 -41.19
C TYR A 322 -19.20 -4.65 -42.62
N CYS A 323 -19.42 -5.79 -43.26
CA CYS A 323 -19.16 -5.94 -44.69
C CYS A 323 -20.37 -6.58 -45.39
N ILE A 324 -21.32 -5.77 -45.85
CA ILE A 324 -22.10 -6.03 -47.08
C ILE A 324 -22.57 -4.68 -47.64
N PRO A 325 -22.53 -4.43 -48.96
CA PRO A 325 -21.56 -4.83 -49.98
C PRO A 325 -20.59 -3.69 -50.36
#